data_AF-A0A7Y2U9A3-F1
#
_entry.id   AF-A0A7Y2U9A3-F1
#
_cell.length_a   1.000
_cell.length_b   1.000
_cell.length_c   1.000
_cell.angle_alpha   90.00
_cell.angle_beta   90.00
_cell.angle_gamma   90.00
#
_symmetry.space_group_name_H-M   'P 1'
#
loop_
_entity.id
_entity.type
_entity.pdbx_description
1 polymer ?
#
loop_
_entity_poly.entity_id
_entity_poly.type
_entity_poly.pdbx_seq_one_letter_code
_entity_poly.pdbx_strand_id
1 'polypeptide(L)'
;MTSQHQQAAGSAHPQGYPEGRVDGPALLYGGVGLALSVAMQVIGLFKKGDARLLDVLIDPVFNNSAPDQLSMMVLVPVTAFFCFGIAFAVLDSAGMWRRVILGVTAFVVVIAMVPTLAVWDIYFSPFLPAVGIFWTWFCTLMYVNHHVMPCEFLDSNLPTTPTSKVSQPEQPRQKKPKDPNAKYAPKNLKDD
;
A
#
# COMPACT_ATOMS: atom_id res chain seq x y z
N MET A 1 -4.39 -24.19 48.05
CA MET A 1 -3.92 -24.84 46.81
C MET A 1 -5.12 -25.47 46.12
N THR A 2 -5.66 -24.83 45.08
CA THR A 2 -6.00 -25.43 43.77
C THR A 2 -6.78 -24.42 42.95
N SER A 3 -6.14 -23.96 41.87
CA SER A 3 -6.64 -23.05 40.87
C SER A 3 -7.84 -23.63 40.12
N GLN A 4 -8.87 -22.82 39.94
CA GLN A 4 -9.93 -23.02 38.96
C GLN A 4 -10.30 -21.65 38.38
N HIS A 5 -10.65 -21.66 37.10
CA HIS A 5 -11.12 -20.56 36.27
C HIS A 5 -10.09 -19.81 35.39
N GLN A 6 -10.10 -20.27 34.14
CA GLN A 6 -10.30 -19.46 32.93
C GLN A 6 -9.10 -19.29 31.99
N GLN A 7 -8.65 -20.44 31.47
CA GLN A 7 -7.96 -20.51 30.19
C GLN A 7 -8.95 -21.12 29.18
N ALA A 8 -9.63 -20.27 28.41
CA ALA A 8 -10.45 -20.69 27.27
C ALA A 8 -10.75 -19.51 26.34
N ALA A 9 -10.02 -19.44 25.23
CA ALA A 9 -10.52 -19.11 23.88
C ALA A 9 -9.32 -18.80 22.96
N GLY A 10 -8.52 -19.83 22.68
CA GLY A 10 -7.68 -19.80 21.48
C GLY A 10 -8.61 -19.99 20.28
N SER A 11 -8.94 -18.90 19.60
CA SER A 11 -9.62 -18.97 18.30
C SER A 11 -8.70 -19.63 17.29
N ALA A 12 -9.07 -20.84 16.88
CA ALA A 12 -8.41 -21.57 15.81
C ALA A 12 -8.53 -20.80 14.50
N HIS A 13 -7.45 -20.15 14.07
CA HIS A 13 -7.36 -19.53 12.75
C HIS A 13 -7.22 -20.61 11.66
N PRO A 14 -7.91 -20.47 10.50
CA PRO A 14 -7.64 -21.30 9.34
C PRO A 14 -6.20 -21.05 8.87
N GLN A 15 -5.39 -22.12 8.87
CA GLN A 15 -4.01 -22.06 8.41
C GLN A 15 -3.92 -21.73 6.92
N GLY A 16 -3.09 -20.74 6.58
CA GLY A 16 -2.62 -20.54 5.21
C GLY A 16 -1.76 -19.31 4.96
N TYR A 17 -2.04 -18.17 5.59
CA TYR A 17 -1.25 -16.94 5.38
C TYR A 17 -0.90 -16.28 6.73
N PRO A 18 0.34 -15.78 6.90
CA PRO A 18 0.73 -15.05 8.10
C PRO A 18 -0.01 -13.71 8.15
N GLU A 19 -0.50 -13.35 9.35
CA GLU A 19 -1.18 -12.07 9.60
C GLU A 19 -0.27 -10.89 9.24
N GLY A 20 -0.79 -9.98 8.41
CA GLY A 20 -0.09 -8.75 8.07
C GLY A 20 -0.02 -7.81 9.28
N ARG A 21 1.18 -7.34 9.64
CA ARG A 21 1.36 -6.18 10.54
C ARG A 21 1.29 -4.91 9.71
N VAL A 22 0.73 -3.84 10.27
CA VAL A 22 0.44 -2.62 9.52
C VAL A 22 1.60 -1.62 9.59
N ASP A 23 2.16 -1.41 10.78
CA ASP A 23 3.09 -0.30 11.03
C ASP A 23 4.49 -0.52 10.45
N GLY A 24 5.02 -1.75 10.57
CA GLY A 24 6.35 -2.12 10.08
C GLY A 24 6.50 -2.00 8.57
N PRO A 25 5.66 -2.70 7.77
CA PRO A 25 5.75 -2.63 6.31
C PRO A 25 5.39 -1.25 5.77
N ALA A 26 4.45 -0.50 6.38
CA ALA A 26 4.15 0.86 5.95
C ALA A 26 5.38 1.78 6.01
N LEU A 27 6.15 1.72 7.11
CA LEU A 27 7.39 2.48 7.24
C LEU A 27 8.46 2.03 6.24
N LEU A 28 8.61 0.73 6.03
CA LEU A 28 9.59 0.19 5.08
C LEU A 28 9.29 0.61 3.64
N TYR A 29 8.05 0.44 3.17
CA TYR A 29 7.68 0.78 1.79
C TYR A 29 7.64 2.30 1.55
N GLY A 30 7.23 3.08 2.55
CA GLY A 30 7.32 4.54 2.52
C GLY A 30 8.77 5.02 2.44
N GLY A 31 9.64 4.45 3.27
CA GLY A 31 11.06 4.76 3.29
C GLY A 31 11.78 4.38 1.99
N VAL A 32 11.50 3.19 1.44
CA VAL A 32 12.10 2.73 0.18
C VAL A 32 11.67 3.61 -1.00
N GLY A 33 10.39 3.96 -1.10
CA GLY A 33 9.92 4.85 -2.18
C GLY A 33 10.49 6.26 -2.08
N LEU A 34 10.60 6.80 -0.85
CA LEU A 34 11.27 8.08 -0.63
C LEU A 34 12.76 8.01 -1.00
N ALA A 35 13.48 7.00 -0.53
CA ALA A 35 14.90 6.83 -0.81
C ALA A 35 15.17 6.69 -2.32
N LEU A 36 14.32 5.93 -3.03
CA LEU A 36 14.41 5.77 -4.48
C LEU A 36 14.22 7.11 -5.21
N SER A 37 13.16 7.85 -4.85
CA SER A 37 12.86 9.14 -5.45
C SER A 37 14.01 10.15 -5.24
N VAL A 38 14.52 10.23 -4.01
CA VAL A 38 15.67 11.09 -3.68
C VAL A 38 16.92 10.67 -4.46
N ALA A 39 17.20 9.37 -4.56
CA ALA A 39 18.34 8.87 -5.33
C ALA A 39 18.23 9.26 -6.83
N MET A 40 17.05 9.12 -7.43
CA MET A 40 16.81 9.52 -8.83
C MET A 40 16.94 11.04 -9.04
N GLN A 41 16.54 11.85 -8.05
CA GLN A 41 16.75 13.29 -8.06
C GLN A 41 18.24 13.65 -8.00
N VAL A 42 19.02 12.98 -7.13
CA VAL A 42 20.47 13.22 -6.98
C VAL A 42 21.22 12.86 -8.25
N ILE A 43 20.83 11.77 -8.92
CA ILE A 43 21.37 11.38 -10.23
C ILE A 43 21.01 12.40 -11.33
N GLY A 44 20.02 13.26 -11.08
CA GLY A 44 19.57 14.29 -12.03
C GLY A 44 18.68 13.76 -13.13
N LEU A 45 18.07 12.58 -12.94
CA LEU A 45 17.20 11.94 -13.92
C LEU A 45 16.00 12.84 -14.30
N PHE A 46 15.53 13.63 -13.34
CA PHE A 46 14.37 14.50 -13.50
C PHE A 46 14.68 15.84 -14.18
N LYS A 47 15.96 16.24 -14.30
CA LYS A 47 16.35 17.55 -14.86
C LYS A 47 15.79 17.79 -16.27
N LYS A 48 15.77 16.75 -17.10
CA LYS A 48 15.27 16.84 -18.48
C LYS A 48 13.75 16.90 -18.53
N GLY A 49 13.06 16.19 -17.63
CA GLY A 49 11.60 16.23 -17.49
C GLY A 49 11.15 17.58 -16.95
N ASP A 50 11.81 18.08 -15.92
CA ASP A 50 11.57 19.39 -15.33
C ASP A 50 11.79 20.51 -16.33
N ALA A 51 12.89 20.47 -17.10
CA ALA A 51 13.14 21.48 -18.13
C ALA A 51 12.02 21.50 -19.18
N ARG A 52 11.53 20.33 -19.61
CA ARG A 52 10.41 20.24 -20.58
C ARG A 52 9.11 20.73 -19.99
N LEU A 53 8.83 20.40 -18.73
CA LEU A 53 7.63 20.85 -18.05
C LEU A 53 7.64 22.37 -17.86
N LEU A 54 8.77 22.91 -17.42
CA LEU A 54 8.98 24.35 -17.26
C LEU A 54 8.82 25.10 -18.58
N ASP A 55 9.38 24.59 -19.67
CA ASP A 55 9.27 25.15 -21.03
C ASP A 55 7.81 25.19 -21.51
N VAL A 56 6.99 24.19 -21.14
CA VAL A 56 5.55 24.18 -21.44
C VAL A 56 4.77 25.16 -20.56
N LEU A 57 5.23 25.44 -19.34
CA LEU A 57 4.54 26.32 -18.39
C LEU A 57 4.95 27.80 -18.50
N ILE A 58 6.14 28.10 -19.05
CA ILE A 58 6.70 29.47 -19.05
C ILE A 58 5.88 30.46 -19.88
N ASP A 59 5.36 30.01 -21.00
CA ASP A 59 4.51 30.80 -21.90
C ASP A 59 3.11 31.06 -21.32
N PRO A 60 2.33 30.05 -20.91
CA PRO A 60 0.95 30.26 -20.45
C PRO A 60 0.81 30.74 -19.01
N VAL A 61 1.76 30.42 -18.11
CA VAL A 61 1.58 30.61 -16.67
C VAL A 61 2.55 31.63 -16.09
N PHE A 62 3.83 31.57 -16.48
CA PHE A 62 4.85 32.44 -15.87
C PHE A 62 5.06 33.76 -16.62
N ASN A 63 4.35 34.04 -17.71
CA ASN A 63 4.48 35.27 -18.50
C ASN A 63 5.94 35.64 -18.83
N ASN A 64 6.80 34.65 -19.10
CA ASN A 64 8.26 34.81 -19.30
C ASN A 64 9.05 35.36 -18.09
N SER A 65 8.48 35.32 -16.89
CA SER A 65 9.18 35.59 -15.63
C SER A 65 10.02 34.38 -15.23
N ALA A 66 11.09 34.59 -14.46
CA ALA A 66 11.89 33.51 -13.89
C ALA A 66 11.21 33.01 -12.60
N PRO A 67 10.54 31.84 -12.60
CA PRO A 67 9.77 31.39 -11.45
C PRO A 67 10.69 30.99 -10.29
N ASP A 68 10.19 31.17 -9.07
CA ASP A 68 10.91 30.75 -7.88
C ASP A 68 10.83 29.23 -7.74
N GLN A 69 11.98 28.55 -7.71
CA GLN A 69 12.01 27.08 -7.67
C GLN A 69 11.89 26.58 -6.23
N LEU A 70 10.99 25.60 -6.02
CA LEU A 70 10.86 24.98 -4.71
C LEU A 70 12.16 24.26 -4.32
N SER A 71 12.77 24.70 -3.22
CA SER A 71 13.99 24.10 -2.70
C SER A 71 13.79 22.62 -2.35
N MET A 72 14.83 21.82 -2.57
CA MET A 72 14.86 20.39 -2.21
C MET A 72 14.54 20.17 -0.72
N MET A 73 14.92 21.10 0.15
CA MET A 73 14.62 21.02 1.60
C MET A 73 13.13 21.03 1.91
N VAL A 74 12.30 21.61 1.03
CA VAL A 74 10.84 21.61 1.15
C VAL A 74 10.23 20.44 0.38
N LEU A 75 10.78 20.12 -0.78
CA LEU A 75 10.24 19.07 -1.65
C LEU A 75 10.37 17.66 -1.05
N VAL A 76 11.46 17.39 -0.34
CA VAL A 76 11.71 16.10 0.32
C VAL A 76 10.71 15.82 1.44
N PRO A 77 10.49 16.69 2.45
CA PRO A 77 9.51 16.42 3.49
C PRO A 77 8.09 16.33 2.94
N VAL A 78 7.70 17.17 1.96
CA VAL A 78 6.39 17.05 1.29
C VAL A 78 6.25 15.66 0.65
N THR A 79 7.27 15.20 -0.06
CA THR A 79 7.27 13.84 -0.62
C THR A 79 7.20 12.78 0.46
N ALA A 80 7.92 12.95 1.57
CA ALA A 80 7.84 12.05 2.72
C ALA A 80 6.39 11.92 3.22
N PHE A 81 5.71 13.04 3.43
CA PHE A 81 4.31 13.05 3.85
C PHE A 81 3.42 12.28 2.88
N PHE A 82 3.60 12.45 1.57
CA PHE A 82 2.83 11.68 0.59
C PHE A 82 3.18 10.19 0.58
N CYS A 83 4.46 9.81 0.65
CA CYS A 83 4.89 8.41 0.66
C CYS A 83 4.41 7.68 1.92
N PHE A 84 4.59 8.27 3.10
CA PHE A 84 4.10 7.66 4.33
C PHE A 84 2.57 7.71 4.39
N GLY A 85 1.96 8.82 3.97
CA GLY A 85 0.50 8.97 3.92
C GLY A 85 -0.17 7.93 3.04
N ILE A 86 0.35 7.68 1.83
CA ILE A 86 -0.22 6.65 0.95
C ILE A 86 -0.01 5.25 1.50
N ALA A 87 1.14 4.98 2.13
CA ALA A 87 1.38 3.68 2.78
C ALA A 87 0.36 3.42 3.88
N PHE A 88 0.15 4.37 4.80
CA PHE A 88 -0.86 4.23 5.85
C PHE A 88 -2.27 4.11 5.28
N ALA A 89 -2.65 4.95 4.31
CA ALA A 89 -3.99 4.93 3.73
C ALA A 89 -4.31 3.61 3.01
N VAL A 90 -3.35 3.04 2.28
CA VAL A 90 -3.51 1.76 1.56
C VAL A 90 -3.67 0.59 2.55
N LEU A 91 -2.91 0.61 3.63
CA LEU A 91 -2.94 -0.46 4.62
C LEU A 91 -4.18 -0.39 5.55
N ASP A 92 -4.66 0.82 5.87
CA ASP A 92 -5.85 1.02 6.71
C ASP A 92 -7.17 0.70 5.97
N SER A 93 -7.21 0.87 4.65
CA SER A 93 -8.42 0.61 3.87
C SER A 93 -8.71 -0.88 3.66
N ALA A 94 -9.94 -1.29 3.95
CA ALA A 94 -10.49 -2.59 3.54
C ALA A 94 -10.87 -2.58 2.04
N GLY A 95 -10.55 -3.66 1.33
CA GLY A 95 -10.90 -3.87 -0.08
C GLY A 95 -9.88 -3.34 -1.09
N MET A 96 -9.53 -4.19 -2.06
CA MET A 96 -8.54 -3.91 -3.11
C MET A 96 -8.90 -2.67 -3.95
N TRP A 97 -10.18 -2.50 -4.28
CA TRP A 97 -10.64 -1.38 -5.11
C TRP A 97 -10.39 -0.01 -4.46
N ARG A 98 -10.60 0.11 -3.14
CA ARG A 98 -10.34 1.35 -2.40
C ARG A 98 -8.86 1.68 -2.38
N ARG A 99 -8.00 0.67 -2.20
CA ARG A 99 -6.53 0.81 -2.24
C ARG A 99 -6.02 1.33 -3.60
N VAL A 100 -6.66 0.89 -4.68
CA VAL A 100 -6.34 1.37 -6.03
C VAL A 100 -6.77 2.83 -6.21
N ILE A 101 -8.00 3.17 -5.80
CA ILE A 101 -8.50 4.55 -5.87
C ILE A 101 -7.63 5.50 -5.05
N LEU A 102 -7.17 5.11 -3.87
CA LEU A 102 -6.30 5.93 -3.03
C LEU A 102 -4.98 6.28 -3.73
N GLY A 103 -4.35 5.30 -4.38
CA GLY A 103 -3.14 5.54 -5.17
C GLY A 103 -3.39 6.51 -6.32
N VAL A 104 -4.42 6.25 -7.13
CA VAL A 104 -4.79 7.12 -8.26
C VAL A 104 -5.10 8.54 -7.78
N THR A 105 -5.83 8.68 -6.67
CA THR A 105 -6.17 9.98 -6.09
C THR A 105 -4.92 10.73 -5.64
N ALA A 106 -3.97 10.05 -4.98
CA ALA A 106 -2.71 10.66 -4.58
C ALA A 106 -1.91 11.18 -5.79
N PHE A 107 -1.90 10.45 -6.90
CA PHE A 107 -1.30 10.92 -8.15
C PHE A 107 -1.99 12.15 -8.72
N VAL A 108 -3.32 12.15 -8.77
CA VAL A 108 -4.10 13.29 -9.24
C VAL A 108 -3.81 14.52 -8.38
N VAL A 109 -3.70 14.37 -7.06
CA VAL A 109 -3.34 15.46 -6.15
C VAL A 109 -1.95 16.02 -6.47
N VAL A 110 -0.94 15.17 -6.71
CA VAL A 110 0.41 15.64 -7.08
C VAL A 110 0.41 16.39 -8.41
N ILE A 111 -0.33 15.90 -9.41
CA ILE A 111 -0.42 16.58 -10.72
C ILE A 111 -1.18 17.90 -10.56
N ALA A 112 -2.26 17.94 -9.78
CA ALA A 112 -3.04 19.14 -9.53
C ALA A 112 -2.28 20.20 -8.71
N MET A 113 -1.28 19.80 -7.93
CA MET A 113 -0.39 20.74 -7.23
C MET A 113 0.46 21.58 -8.19
N VAL A 114 0.81 21.04 -9.38
CA VAL A 114 1.60 21.77 -10.38
C VAL A 114 0.91 23.08 -10.82
N PRO A 115 -0.31 23.07 -11.39
CA PRO A 115 -0.99 24.31 -11.75
C PRO A 115 -1.35 25.15 -10.53
N THR A 116 -1.65 24.53 -9.38
CA THR A 116 -1.99 25.26 -8.16
C THR A 116 -0.84 26.13 -7.68
N LEU A 117 0.40 25.60 -7.65
CA LEU A 117 1.59 26.35 -7.26
C LEU A 117 2.06 27.32 -8.35
N ALA A 118 1.82 26.98 -9.62
CA ALA A 118 2.18 27.84 -10.74
C ALA A 118 1.39 29.17 -10.74
N VAL A 119 0.14 29.19 -10.22
CA VAL A 119 -0.62 30.45 -10.00
C VAL A 119 0.09 31.43 -9.05
N TRP A 120 0.96 30.91 -8.16
CA TRP A 120 1.71 31.72 -7.20
C TRP A 120 3.13 32.05 -7.68
N ASP A 121 3.46 31.81 -8.96
CA ASP A 121 4.80 31.98 -9.54
C ASP A 121 5.87 31.05 -8.92
N ILE A 122 5.43 29.92 -8.35
CA ILE A 122 6.29 28.93 -7.71
C ILE A 122 6.35 27.68 -8.59
N TYR A 123 7.56 27.31 -9.04
CA TYR A 123 7.78 26.08 -9.79
C TYR A 123 7.92 24.87 -8.85
N PHE A 124 7.01 23.91 -9.02
CA PHE A 124 7.02 22.63 -8.31
C PHE A 124 7.35 21.49 -9.26
N SER A 125 8.36 20.67 -8.91
CA SER A 125 8.68 19.45 -9.65
C SER A 125 7.76 18.30 -9.19
N PRO A 126 6.82 17.82 -10.04
CA PRO A 126 5.95 16.71 -9.67
C PRO A 126 6.65 15.36 -9.75
N PHE A 127 7.81 15.26 -10.43
CA PHE A 127 8.45 13.98 -10.71
C PHE A 127 8.97 13.30 -9.46
N LEU A 128 9.56 14.06 -8.54
CA LEU A 128 10.08 13.56 -7.27
C LEU A 128 8.94 12.90 -6.46
N PRO A 129 7.84 13.59 -6.10
CA PRO A 129 6.75 12.97 -5.37
C PRO A 129 6.02 11.89 -6.18
N ALA A 130 5.85 12.07 -7.50
CA ALA A 130 5.17 11.07 -8.34
C ALA A 130 5.88 9.71 -8.33
N VAL A 131 7.21 9.69 -8.47
CA VAL A 131 7.98 8.43 -8.46
C VAL A 131 7.95 7.79 -7.07
N GLY A 132 8.10 8.59 -6.01
CA GLY A 132 8.03 8.10 -4.64
C GLY A 132 6.69 7.44 -4.33
N ILE A 133 5.60 8.14 -4.64
CA ILE A 133 4.23 7.63 -4.47
C ILE A 133 3.99 6.40 -5.33
N PHE A 134 4.41 6.42 -6.60
CA PHE A 134 4.28 5.26 -7.51
C PHE A 134 4.85 4.00 -6.87
N TRP A 135 6.08 4.12 -6.40
CA TRP A 135 6.85 2.99 -5.94
C TRP A 135 6.34 2.49 -4.60
N THR A 136 6.08 3.38 -3.65
CA THR A 136 5.48 3.01 -2.38
C THR A 136 4.10 2.37 -2.57
N TRP A 137 3.26 2.94 -3.43
CA TRP A 137 1.94 2.38 -3.74
C TRP A 137 2.03 1.01 -4.41
N PHE A 138 2.95 0.84 -5.37
CA PHE A 138 3.16 -0.45 -6.03
C PHE A 138 3.67 -1.52 -5.06
N CYS A 139 4.65 -1.19 -4.21
CA CYS A 139 5.19 -2.12 -3.21
C CYS A 139 4.13 -2.50 -2.17
N THR A 140 3.32 -1.55 -1.72
CA THR A 140 2.23 -1.83 -0.77
C THR A 140 1.14 -2.70 -1.40
N LEU A 141 0.73 -2.44 -2.64
CA LEU A 141 -0.21 -3.31 -3.36
C LEU A 141 0.30 -4.74 -3.53
N MET A 142 1.59 -4.91 -3.89
CA MET A 142 2.20 -6.24 -3.92
C MET A 142 2.16 -6.92 -2.55
N TYR A 143 2.48 -6.20 -1.48
CA TYR A 143 2.44 -6.74 -0.13
C TYR A 143 1.03 -7.23 0.23
N VAL A 144 0.00 -6.43 -0.03
CA VAL A 144 -1.37 -6.83 0.35
C VAL A 144 -1.93 -7.94 -0.53
N ASN A 145 -1.43 -8.12 -1.76
CA ASN A 145 -1.76 -9.30 -2.56
C ASN A 145 -1.18 -10.60 -1.99
N HIS A 146 -0.09 -10.49 -1.21
CA HIS A 146 0.59 -11.63 -0.60
C HIS A 146 0.29 -11.79 0.90
N HIS A 147 -0.51 -10.93 1.53
CA HIS A 147 -0.84 -11.04 2.95
C HIS A 147 -2.29 -10.62 3.20
N VAL A 148 -3.01 -11.43 3.98
CA VAL A 148 -4.36 -11.09 4.43
C VAL A 148 -4.25 -10.05 5.55
N MET A 149 -4.89 -8.90 5.35
CA MET A 149 -4.87 -7.80 6.31
C MET A 149 -5.93 -8.00 7.40
N PRO A 150 -5.64 -7.63 8.67
CA PRO A 150 -6.61 -7.73 9.76
C PRO A 150 -7.94 -7.00 9.50
N CYS A 151 -7.88 -5.89 8.76
CA CYS A 151 -9.03 -5.05 8.40
C CYS A 151 -10.08 -5.78 7.55
N GLU A 152 -9.68 -6.86 6.85
CA GLU A 152 -10.58 -7.66 6.01
C GLU A 152 -11.49 -8.58 6.85
N PHE A 153 -11.06 -8.92 8.07
CA PHE A 153 -11.88 -9.70 8.99
C PHE A 153 -13.01 -8.86 9.63
N LEU A 154 -12.82 -7.55 9.84
CA LEU A 154 -13.88 -6.70 10.39
C LEU A 154 -15.00 -6.45 9.37
N ASP A 155 -14.65 -6.26 8.10
CA ASP A 155 -15.64 -5.96 7.04
C ASP A 155 -16.55 -7.17 6.74
N SER A 156 -16.02 -8.40 6.87
CA SER A 156 -16.79 -9.63 6.67
C SER A 156 -17.81 -9.96 7.78
N ASN A 157 -17.73 -9.29 8.93
CA ASN A 157 -18.67 -9.46 10.05
C ASN A 157 -19.85 -8.47 10.02
N LEU A 158 -19.89 -7.54 9.07
CA LEU A 158 -21.03 -6.64 8.88
C LEU A 158 -22.11 -7.32 8.03
N PRO A 159 -23.40 -7.30 8.45
CA PRO A 159 -24.49 -7.89 7.67
C PRO A 159 -24.62 -7.18 6.32
N THR A 160 -24.26 -7.90 5.26
CA THR A 160 -24.07 -7.38 3.91
C THR A 160 -25.41 -7.12 3.22
N THR A 161 -25.67 -5.88 2.81
CA THR A 161 -26.63 -5.59 1.73
C THR A 161 -26.01 -6.03 0.40
N PRO A 162 -26.72 -6.72 -0.50
CA PRO A 162 -26.09 -7.47 -1.58
C PRO A 162 -25.76 -6.56 -2.77
N THR A 163 -24.57 -5.99 -2.82
CA THR A 163 -24.06 -5.43 -4.08
C THR A 163 -22.56 -5.67 -4.24
N SER A 164 -22.22 -6.26 -5.40
CA SER A 164 -20.90 -6.39 -6.00
C SER A 164 -19.97 -7.47 -5.44
N LYS A 165 -20.16 -8.69 -5.96
CA LYS A 165 -19.05 -9.57 -6.31
C LYS A 165 -18.21 -8.89 -7.40
N VAL A 166 -17.13 -8.22 -7.04
CA VAL A 166 -16.06 -7.86 -7.99
C VAL A 166 -14.71 -8.20 -7.34
N SER A 167 -14.14 -9.28 -7.86
CA SER A 167 -12.71 -9.64 -7.84
C SER A 167 -12.11 -10.12 -6.50
N GLN A 168 -12.50 -11.32 -6.07
CA GLN A 168 -11.50 -12.27 -5.59
C GLN A 168 -10.71 -12.75 -6.83
N PRO A 169 -9.36 -12.70 -6.84
CA PRO A 169 -8.60 -13.52 -7.78
C PRO A 169 -8.93 -14.98 -7.47
N GLU A 170 -9.49 -15.68 -8.45
CA GLU A 170 -9.72 -17.12 -8.40
C GLU A 170 -8.38 -17.83 -8.13
N GLN A 171 -8.20 -18.30 -6.89
CA GLN A 171 -7.07 -19.16 -6.53
C GLN A 171 -7.36 -20.58 -7.05
N PRO A 172 -6.38 -21.26 -7.68
CA PRO A 172 -6.57 -22.59 -8.23
C PRO A 172 -6.98 -23.56 -7.11
N ARG A 173 -8.11 -24.24 -7.33
CA ARG A 173 -8.66 -25.33 -6.51
C ARG A 173 -7.57 -26.34 -6.16
N GLN A 174 -6.96 -26.20 -4.97
CA GLN A 174 -6.12 -27.26 -4.42
C GLN A 174 -7.00 -28.49 -4.19
N LYS A 175 -6.72 -29.57 -4.94
CA LYS A 175 -7.35 -30.88 -4.74
C LYS A 175 -7.06 -31.34 -3.32
N LYS A 176 -8.14 -31.54 -2.54
CA LYS A 176 -8.14 -32.16 -1.21
C LYS A 176 -7.19 -33.38 -1.16
N PRO A 177 -6.20 -33.41 -0.25
CA PRO A 177 -5.46 -34.64 0.03
C PRO A 177 -6.42 -35.69 0.59
N LYS A 178 -6.37 -36.90 0.04
CA LYS A 178 -7.09 -38.08 0.52
C LYS A 178 -6.36 -38.57 1.77
N ASP A 179 -7.01 -38.46 2.94
CA ASP A 179 -6.48 -38.98 4.22
C ASP A 179 -5.98 -40.43 4.08
N PRO A 180 -4.70 -40.72 4.39
CA PRO A 180 -4.21 -42.10 4.44
C PRO A 180 -4.47 -42.82 5.77
N ASN A 181 -5.00 -42.16 6.81
CA ASN A 181 -4.91 -42.70 8.18
C ASN A 181 -6.25 -43.16 8.78
N ALA A 182 -6.93 -44.07 8.07
CA ALA A 182 -8.15 -44.75 8.55
C ALA A 182 -7.95 -46.26 8.81
N LYS A 183 -6.70 -46.74 8.92
CA LYS A 183 -6.39 -48.13 9.23
C LYS A 183 -5.19 -48.18 10.15
N TYR A 184 -5.37 -48.12 11.46
CA TYR A 184 -4.58 -48.87 12.46
C TYR A 184 -5.21 -48.64 13.83
N ALA A 185 -6.32 -49.35 14.09
CA ALA A 185 -6.80 -49.58 15.45
C ALA A 185 -5.99 -50.75 16.04
N PRO A 186 -5.39 -50.61 17.25
CA PRO A 186 -4.72 -51.72 17.91
C PRO A 186 -5.74 -52.73 18.45
N LYS A 187 -5.68 -53.98 17.98
CA LYS A 187 -6.38 -55.11 18.60
C LYS A 187 -5.58 -55.55 19.84
N ASN A 188 -5.97 -55.06 21.01
CA ASN A 188 -5.50 -55.62 22.28
C ASN A 188 -6.25 -56.93 22.58
N LEU A 189 -5.49 -58.02 22.52
CA LEU A 189 -5.38 -59.09 23.52
C LEU A 189 -6.50 -59.19 24.58
N LYS A 190 -7.25 -60.30 24.51
CA LYS A 190 -7.84 -60.98 25.67
C LYS A 190 -7.72 -62.48 25.43
N ASP A 191 -6.77 -63.09 26.14
CA ASP A 191 -6.81 -64.49 26.52
C ASP A 191 -7.84 -64.62 27.65
N ASP A 192 -8.77 -65.57 27.51
CA ASP A 192 -9.41 -66.42 28.53
C ASP A 192 -10.55 -67.23 27.87
#